data_AF-U4LS68-F1
#
_entry.id   AF-U4LS68-F1
#
_cell.length_a   1.000
_cell.length_b   1.000
_cell.length_c   1.000
_cell.angle_alpha   90.00
_cell.angle_beta   90.00
_cell.angle_gamma   90.00
#
_symmetry.space_group_name_H-M   'P 1'
#
loop_
_entity.id
_entity.type
_entity.pdbx_description
1 polymer ?
#
loop_
_entity_poly.entity_id
_entity_poly.type
_entity_poly.pdbx_seq_one_letter_code
_entity_poly.pdbx_strand_id
1 'polypeptide(L)'
;MAAPNPTTEATVAETTPLLSSNPSDPATPAAPGEPGDAAPSAFARSPAASGPAFLLAPCTYTDTPQMASIAASAYLPSGFVQYLNPNAYTYLIDYIRGFHLRVRARMLSSHGHAYKAYLASNPATVLGYVQYTSPHPRSLEPFWRRWWFKARLVWDSWGFKDRSMDSRAVGFLMRYVNPCKKFIKEGEEYYVQSLAVSPRMQRKGVGKALMIPLLEEAEREGRRVWLEASPHGEALYRSLGFILKEKFEMQMEIEETGGGVMVWEPSWLRDGIREGEEV
;
A
#
# COMPACT_ATOMS: atom_id res chain seq x y z
N MET A 1 61.64 -36.59 8.25
CA MET A 1 60.33 -35.91 8.16
C MET A 1 60.59 -34.52 7.61
N ALA A 2 60.22 -34.31 6.35
CA ALA A 2 60.55 -33.13 5.57
C ALA A 2 59.54 -31.99 5.83
N ALA A 3 60.05 -30.77 5.91
CA ALA A 3 59.25 -29.55 5.87
C ALA A 3 58.68 -29.31 4.46
N PRO A 4 57.61 -28.51 4.37
CA PRO A 4 57.46 -27.62 3.23
C PRO A 4 57.30 -26.14 3.63
N ASN A 5 57.92 -25.30 2.80
CA ASN A 5 57.88 -23.84 2.79
C ASN A 5 56.55 -23.27 2.26
N PRO A 6 56.28 -21.96 2.49
CA PRO A 6 55.08 -21.25 2.06
C PRO A 6 55.27 -20.52 0.72
N THR A 7 54.23 -20.51 -0.13
CA THR A 7 54.17 -19.63 -1.31
C THR A 7 52.72 -19.33 -1.71
N THR A 8 52.54 -18.19 -2.39
CA THR A 8 51.36 -17.65 -3.12
C THR A 8 50.59 -16.58 -2.33
N GLU A 9 51.09 -15.34 -2.31
CA GLU A 9 50.94 -14.25 -3.32
C GLU A 9 49.70 -13.38 -3.06
N ALA A 10 49.98 -12.21 -2.49
CA ALA A 10 49.13 -11.04 -2.51
C ALA A 10 49.56 -10.17 -3.71
N THR A 11 48.61 -9.79 -4.56
CA THR A 11 48.85 -8.80 -5.62
C THR A 11 47.82 -7.68 -5.48
N VAL A 12 48.30 -6.59 -4.88
CA VAL A 12 47.72 -5.26 -4.95
C VAL A 12 48.12 -4.67 -6.31
N ALA A 13 47.14 -4.17 -7.07
CA ALA A 13 47.40 -3.36 -8.25
C ALA A 13 46.54 -2.10 -8.18
N GLU A 14 47.20 -1.06 -7.66
CA GLU A 14 46.86 0.35 -7.74
C GLU A 14 47.25 0.85 -9.13
N THR A 15 46.35 1.50 -9.86
CA THR A 15 46.73 2.35 -11.01
C THR A 15 45.68 3.42 -11.29
N THR A 16 45.96 4.63 -10.83
CA THR A 16 45.46 5.89 -11.39
C THR A 16 46.15 6.15 -12.73
N PRO A 17 45.54 6.91 -13.65
CA PRO A 17 46.29 8.08 -14.12
C PRO A 17 45.46 9.38 -14.19
N LEU A 18 46.22 10.43 -13.90
CA LEU A 18 45.98 11.86 -13.93
C LEU A 18 45.38 12.39 -15.25
N LEU A 19 44.60 13.48 -15.17
CA LEU A 19 44.92 14.69 -15.93
C LEU A 19 44.39 15.95 -15.26
N SER A 20 45.26 16.97 -15.24
CA SER A 20 45.14 18.30 -14.67
C SER A 20 44.54 19.29 -15.68
N SER A 21 43.69 20.23 -15.23
CA SER A 21 43.90 21.70 -15.32
C SER A 21 42.60 22.51 -15.12
N ASN A 22 42.67 23.52 -14.27
CA ASN A 22 41.71 24.62 -14.01
C ASN A 22 42.10 25.86 -14.88
N PRO A 23 41.43 27.04 -14.82
CA PRO A 23 40.02 27.42 -14.56
C PRO A 23 39.48 28.44 -15.63
N SER A 24 38.21 28.86 -15.55
CA SER A 24 37.69 30.25 -15.76
C SER A 24 36.16 30.27 -15.99
N ASP A 25 35.44 30.89 -15.06
CA ASP A 25 34.07 31.44 -15.21
C ASP A 25 34.13 32.84 -15.89
N PRO A 26 33.03 33.54 -16.27
CA PRO A 26 31.60 33.27 -16.02
C PRO A 26 30.66 33.44 -17.24
N ALA A 27 29.52 32.76 -17.24
CA ALA A 27 28.36 33.20 -18.04
C ALA A 27 27.03 32.81 -17.37
N THR A 28 26.31 33.79 -16.86
CA THR A 28 24.85 33.73 -16.67
C THR A 28 24.23 34.32 -17.92
N PRO A 29 23.25 33.64 -18.57
CA PRO A 29 21.87 34.05 -18.34
C PRO A 29 20.80 32.94 -18.46
N ALA A 30 19.63 33.33 -17.95
CA ALA A 30 18.27 32.85 -18.29
C ALA A 30 17.76 31.60 -17.57
N ALA A 31 16.76 31.84 -16.70
CA ALA A 31 15.72 30.86 -16.38
C ALA A 31 14.94 30.51 -17.67
N PRO A 32 14.52 29.24 -17.81
CA PRO A 32 13.15 29.01 -18.25
C PRO A 32 12.49 27.78 -17.61
N GLY A 33 11.20 27.93 -17.31
CA GLY A 33 10.22 26.85 -17.45
C GLY A 33 9.89 26.09 -16.17
N GLU A 34 8.77 26.49 -15.54
CA GLU A 34 7.96 25.55 -14.78
C GLU A 34 7.67 24.31 -15.66
N PRO A 35 7.96 23.07 -15.20
CA PRO A 35 7.44 21.90 -15.87
C PRO A 35 5.94 21.84 -15.58
N GLY A 36 5.15 22.13 -16.61
CA GLY A 36 3.69 22.13 -16.58
C GLY A 36 3.12 20.88 -15.93
N ASP A 37 2.11 21.13 -15.10
CA ASP A 37 1.22 20.12 -14.55
C ASP A 37 0.74 19.19 -15.67
N ALA A 38 1.29 17.98 -15.71
CA ALA A 38 0.62 16.87 -16.38
C ALA A 38 -0.69 16.65 -15.64
N ALA A 39 -1.79 17.03 -16.29
CA ALA A 39 -3.14 16.93 -15.77
C ALA A 39 -3.38 15.56 -15.10
N PRO A 40 -3.93 15.51 -13.87
CA PRO A 40 -4.29 14.25 -13.27
C PRO A 40 -5.34 13.55 -14.14
N SER A 41 -5.13 12.27 -14.43
CA SER A 41 -6.14 11.38 -15.02
C SER A 41 -7.47 11.62 -14.31
N ALA A 42 -8.43 12.17 -15.03
CA ALA A 42 -9.65 12.69 -14.45
C ALA A 42 -10.55 11.52 -14.02
N PHE A 43 -10.47 11.17 -12.74
CA PHE A 43 -11.50 10.41 -12.01
C PHE A 43 -12.78 11.27 -11.90
N ALA A 44 -13.41 11.57 -13.03
CA ALA A 44 -14.71 12.21 -13.07
C ALA A 44 -15.79 11.13 -12.92
N ARG A 45 -16.67 11.35 -11.94
CA ARG A 45 -17.65 10.37 -11.46
C ARG A 45 -18.80 10.13 -12.43
N SER A 46 -19.31 8.90 -12.41
CA SER A 46 -20.64 8.51 -12.89
C SER A 46 -21.73 8.91 -11.87
N PRO A 47 -22.90 9.46 -12.27
CA PRO A 47 -23.94 9.90 -11.34
C PRO A 47 -25.10 8.90 -11.25
N ALA A 48 -25.26 8.23 -10.10
CA ALA A 48 -26.57 7.80 -9.56
C ALA A 48 -26.43 7.07 -8.21
N ALA A 49 -26.59 7.80 -7.11
CA ALA A 49 -27.13 7.32 -5.83
C ALA A 49 -27.31 8.52 -4.89
N SER A 50 -28.47 8.63 -4.24
CA SER A 50 -28.93 9.69 -3.34
C SER A 50 -28.17 9.77 -1.99
N GLY A 51 -26.88 9.48 -1.99
CA GLY A 51 -25.96 9.67 -0.85
C GLY A 51 -25.06 10.90 -1.06
N PRO A 52 -24.34 11.35 -0.01
CA PRO A 52 -23.35 12.41 -0.15
C PRO A 52 -22.32 11.99 -1.20
N ALA A 53 -22.15 12.83 -2.20
CA ALA A 53 -21.32 12.54 -3.35
C ALA A 53 -19.83 12.66 -2.96
N PHE A 54 -19.17 11.55 -2.62
CA PHE A 54 -17.73 11.52 -2.30
C PHE A 54 -16.84 11.76 -3.52
N LEU A 55 -15.95 12.77 -3.44
CA LEU A 55 -14.90 13.01 -4.42
C LEU A 55 -13.68 12.13 -4.11
N LEU A 56 -12.95 11.74 -5.16
CA LEU A 56 -11.70 11.02 -5.03
C LEU A 56 -10.54 11.85 -5.57
N ALA A 57 -9.36 11.70 -4.96
CA ALA A 57 -8.12 12.26 -5.48
C ALA A 57 -6.95 11.31 -5.16
N PRO A 58 -5.86 11.34 -5.94
CA PRO A 58 -4.61 10.70 -5.57
C PRO A 58 -4.12 11.19 -4.20
N CYS A 59 -3.59 10.29 -3.37
CA CYS A 59 -2.93 10.67 -2.12
C CYS A 59 -1.54 11.21 -2.40
N THR A 60 -1.15 12.24 -1.63
CA THR A 60 0.23 12.72 -1.57
C THR A 60 0.88 12.31 -0.24
N TYR A 61 2.19 12.52 -0.11
CA TYR A 61 2.90 12.19 1.12
C TYR A 61 2.39 12.98 2.35
N THR A 62 1.79 14.16 2.12
CA THR A 62 1.22 14.99 3.20
C THR A 62 -0.10 14.44 3.74
N ASP A 63 -0.78 13.55 3.01
CA ASP A 63 -2.00 12.89 3.48
C ASP A 63 -1.72 11.75 4.47
N THR A 64 -0.47 11.26 4.50
CA THR A 64 -0.09 10.06 5.26
C THR A 64 -0.40 10.12 6.77
N PRO A 65 -0.34 11.27 7.48
CA PRO A 65 -0.74 11.33 8.88
C PRO A 65 -2.26 11.07 9.07
N GLN A 66 -3.12 11.64 8.20
CA GLN A 66 -4.56 11.41 8.27
C GLN A 66 -4.89 9.96 7.92
N MET A 67 -4.24 9.39 6.89
CA MET A 67 -4.39 7.99 6.52
C MET A 67 -4.01 7.06 7.69
N ALA A 68 -2.87 7.32 8.34
CA ALA A 68 -2.41 6.53 9.48
C ALA A 68 -3.40 6.59 10.66
N SER A 69 -3.89 7.80 10.99
CA SER A 69 -4.88 8.01 12.04
C SER A 69 -6.20 7.29 11.74
N ILE A 70 -6.68 7.34 10.49
CA ILE A 70 -7.88 6.63 10.04
C ILE A 70 -7.71 5.12 10.19
N ALA A 71 -6.60 4.56 9.70
CA ALA A 71 -6.32 3.14 9.79
C ALA A 71 -6.23 2.66 11.23
N ALA A 72 -5.43 3.37 12.05
CA ALA A 72 -5.27 3.09 13.47
C ALA A 72 -6.63 3.10 14.17
N SER A 73 -7.42 4.16 14.00
CA SER A 73 -8.72 4.29 14.68
C SER A 73 -9.75 3.27 14.18
N ALA A 74 -9.73 2.92 12.89
CA ALA A 74 -10.67 1.97 12.31
C ALA A 74 -10.41 0.54 12.78
N TYR A 75 -9.14 0.16 13.00
CA TYR A 75 -8.78 -1.20 13.40
C TYR A 75 -8.60 -1.37 14.91
N LEU A 76 -8.37 -0.29 15.68
CA LEU A 76 -8.14 -0.34 17.12
C LEU A 76 -9.17 -1.17 17.91
N PRO A 77 -10.49 -1.12 17.61
CA PRO A 77 -11.45 -1.93 18.34
C PRO A 77 -11.36 -3.43 18.08
N SER A 78 -10.68 -3.88 17.02
CA SER A 78 -10.71 -5.28 16.60
C SER A 78 -9.90 -6.19 17.52
N GLY A 79 -10.41 -7.39 17.79
CA GLY A 79 -9.74 -8.41 18.59
C GLY A 79 -8.37 -8.78 18.00
N PHE A 80 -8.27 -8.87 16.67
CA PHE A 80 -7.00 -9.07 15.97
C PHE A 80 -5.94 -7.99 16.30
N VAL A 81 -6.33 -6.71 16.31
CA VAL A 81 -5.40 -5.63 16.64
C VAL A 81 -5.02 -5.63 18.10
N GLN A 82 -5.98 -5.89 19.00
CA GLN A 82 -5.71 -5.96 20.44
C GLN A 82 -4.76 -7.12 20.77
N TYR A 83 -4.87 -8.25 20.07
CA TYR A 83 -3.93 -9.36 20.18
C TYR A 83 -2.50 -8.98 19.75
N LEU A 84 -2.37 -8.30 18.60
CA LEU A 84 -1.04 -7.90 18.09
C LEU A 84 -0.45 -6.71 18.85
N ASN A 85 -1.30 -5.81 19.35
CA ASN A 85 -0.93 -4.55 19.97
C ASN A 85 -1.62 -4.41 21.33
N PRO A 86 -1.33 -5.28 22.31
CA PRO A 86 -2.03 -5.28 23.60
C PRO A 86 -1.87 -3.96 24.35
N ASN A 87 -0.81 -3.20 24.06
CA ASN A 87 -0.55 -1.90 24.68
C ASN A 87 -0.94 -0.71 23.78
N ALA A 88 -1.79 -0.90 22.76
CA ALA A 88 -2.17 0.16 21.83
C ALA A 88 -2.84 1.36 22.52
N TYR A 89 -3.67 1.14 23.54
CA TYR A 89 -4.28 2.24 24.30
C TYR A 89 -3.26 3.00 25.16
N THR A 90 -2.27 2.30 25.71
CA THR A 90 -1.19 2.90 26.52
C THR A 90 -0.19 3.68 25.67
N TYR A 91 0.16 3.14 24.51
CA TYR A 91 1.15 3.71 23.59
C TYR A 91 0.52 4.09 22.25
N LEU A 92 -0.58 4.85 22.29
CA LEU A 92 -1.36 5.22 21.10
C LEU A 92 -0.54 5.95 20.04
N ILE A 93 0.41 6.79 20.45
CA ILE A 93 1.29 7.52 19.53
C ILE A 93 2.19 6.54 18.76
N ASP A 94 2.75 5.54 19.44
CA ASP A 94 3.61 4.53 18.81
C ASP A 94 2.78 3.66 17.86
N TYR A 95 1.59 3.25 18.29
CA TYR A 95 0.64 2.51 17.46
C TYR A 95 0.30 3.25 16.15
N ILE A 96 -0.06 4.54 16.23
CA ILE A 96 -0.34 5.38 15.05
C ILE A 96 0.91 5.55 14.19
N ARG A 97 2.09 5.74 14.80
CA ARG A 97 3.36 5.85 14.07
C ARG A 97 3.67 4.59 13.28
N GLY A 98 3.37 3.41 13.81
CA GLY A 98 3.48 2.14 13.08
C GLY A 98 2.64 2.14 11.79
N PHE A 99 1.41 2.64 11.83
CA PHE A 99 0.60 2.82 10.61
C PHE A 99 1.19 3.86 9.67
N HIS A 100 1.71 4.97 10.19
CA HIS A 100 2.33 6.02 9.39
C HIS A 100 3.50 5.51 8.57
N LEU A 101 4.38 4.73 9.19
CA LEU A 101 5.52 4.10 8.52
C LEU A 101 5.07 3.11 7.44
N ARG A 102 4.06 2.27 7.71
CA ARG A 102 3.51 1.31 6.74
C ARG A 102 2.85 2.00 5.54
N VAL A 103 2.04 3.03 5.78
CA VAL A 103 1.40 3.82 4.71
C VAL A 103 2.47 4.43 3.81
N ARG A 104 3.49 5.07 4.40
CA ARG A 104 4.60 5.68 3.66
C ARG A 104 5.40 4.65 2.87
N ALA A 105 5.72 3.49 3.46
CA ALA A 105 6.43 2.43 2.77
C ALA A 105 5.71 1.97 1.49
N ARG A 106 4.39 1.77 1.55
CA ARG A 106 3.58 1.37 0.39
C ARG A 106 3.55 2.44 -0.70
N MET A 107 3.54 3.72 -0.33
CA MET A 107 3.59 4.84 -1.29
C MET A 107 4.93 4.96 -2.03
N LEU A 108 5.99 4.27 -1.59
CA LEU A 108 7.29 4.26 -2.27
C LEU A 108 7.46 3.13 -3.28
N SER A 109 6.51 2.20 -3.35
CA SER A 109 6.49 1.17 -4.39
C SER A 109 6.19 1.79 -5.76
N SER A 110 6.94 1.41 -6.79
CA SER A 110 6.67 1.84 -8.17
C SER A 110 5.31 1.38 -8.67
N HIS A 111 4.83 0.24 -8.16
CA HIS A 111 3.51 -0.31 -8.49
C HIS A 111 2.42 0.16 -7.52
N GLY A 112 2.77 0.79 -6.39
CA GLY A 112 1.81 1.21 -5.37
C GLY A 112 1.04 2.44 -5.81
N HIS A 113 -0.28 2.42 -5.70
CA HIS A 113 -1.19 3.54 -5.94
C HIS A 113 -1.99 3.82 -4.66
N ALA A 114 -2.38 5.07 -4.47
CA ALA A 114 -3.16 5.47 -3.30
C ALA A 114 -4.15 6.57 -3.65
N TYR A 115 -5.41 6.40 -3.22
CA TYR A 115 -6.48 7.37 -3.43
C TYR A 115 -7.20 7.65 -2.10
N LYS A 116 -7.63 8.91 -1.93
CA LYS A 116 -8.41 9.38 -0.79
C LYS A 116 -9.80 9.79 -1.22
N ALA A 117 -10.77 9.61 -0.33
CA ALA A 117 -12.11 10.13 -0.46
C ALA A 117 -12.31 11.37 0.43
N TYR A 118 -13.00 12.38 -0.09
CA TYR A 118 -13.32 13.63 0.61
C TYR A 118 -14.66 14.21 0.16
N LEU A 119 -15.15 15.25 0.85
CA LEU A 119 -16.34 16.00 0.46
C LEU A 119 -15.93 17.30 -0.20
N ALA A 120 -16.68 17.73 -1.23
CA ALA A 120 -16.44 19.01 -1.90
C ALA A 120 -16.46 20.21 -0.94
N SER A 121 -17.29 20.14 0.10
CA SER A 121 -17.38 21.17 1.16
C SER A 121 -16.16 21.22 2.08
N ASN A 122 -15.33 20.18 2.12
CA ASN A 122 -14.15 20.10 2.99
C ASN A 122 -13.08 19.19 2.35
N PRO A 123 -12.34 19.68 1.34
CA PRO A 123 -11.36 18.90 0.61
C PRO A 123 -10.09 18.56 1.41
N ALA A 124 -9.83 19.29 2.50
CA ALA A 124 -8.67 19.05 3.35
C ALA A 124 -8.82 17.80 4.26
N THR A 125 -10.06 17.34 4.47
CA THR A 125 -10.35 16.23 5.38
C THR A 125 -10.48 14.92 4.62
N VAL A 126 -9.62 13.97 4.96
CA VAL A 126 -9.69 12.60 4.43
C VAL A 126 -10.78 11.82 5.17
N LEU A 127 -11.73 11.26 4.43
CA LEU A 127 -12.79 10.42 5.00
C LEU A 127 -12.44 8.93 5.00
N GLY A 128 -11.59 8.53 4.05
CA GLY A 128 -11.09 7.18 3.87
C GLY A 128 -10.08 7.15 2.75
N TYR A 129 -9.35 6.05 2.64
CA TYR A 129 -8.36 5.86 1.60
C TYR A 129 -8.26 4.40 1.18
N VAL A 130 -7.72 4.17 -0.02
CA VAL A 130 -7.30 2.86 -0.52
C VAL A 130 -5.84 2.92 -0.96
N GLN A 131 -5.07 1.87 -0.65
CA GLN A 131 -3.73 1.62 -1.17
C GLN A 131 -3.73 0.25 -1.86
N TYR A 132 -3.24 0.19 -3.09
CA TYR A 132 -3.18 -1.03 -3.88
C TYR A 132 -1.93 -1.06 -4.76
N THR A 133 -1.52 -2.22 -5.24
CA THR A 133 -0.54 -2.34 -6.34
C THR A 133 -1.24 -2.61 -7.65
N SER A 134 -0.70 -2.05 -8.73
CA SER A 134 -1.18 -2.25 -10.10
C SER A 134 -0.09 -2.91 -10.95
N PRO A 135 -0.46 -3.69 -11.99
CA PRO A 135 0.47 -4.13 -13.02
C PRO A 135 1.17 -2.97 -13.75
N HIS A 136 0.53 -1.79 -13.77
CA HIS A 136 1.07 -0.59 -14.37
C HIS A 136 1.92 0.18 -13.36
N PRO A 137 3.26 0.22 -13.53
CA PRO A 137 4.10 1.04 -12.68
C PRO A 137 3.75 2.51 -12.89
N ARG A 138 3.77 3.29 -11.81
CA ARG A 138 3.67 4.75 -11.90
C ARG A 138 4.81 5.30 -12.73
N SER A 139 4.57 6.44 -13.38
CA SER A 139 5.63 7.21 -14.04
C SER A 139 6.80 7.38 -13.09
N LEU A 140 8.01 7.25 -13.63
CA LEU A 140 9.24 7.26 -12.84
C LEU A 140 9.37 8.61 -12.13
N GLU A 141 9.09 8.66 -10.83
CA GLU A 141 9.57 9.77 -10.02
C GLU A 141 11.10 9.85 -10.17
N PRO A 142 11.68 11.07 -10.19
CA PRO A 142 13.12 11.21 -10.22
C PRO A 142 13.76 10.38 -9.10
N PHE A 143 14.80 9.60 -9.44
CA PHE A 143 15.38 8.63 -8.51
C PHE A 143 15.78 9.26 -7.17
N TRP A 144 16.21 10.53 -7.18
CA TRP A 144 16.60 11.29 -6.00
C TRP A 144 15.42 11.58 -5.06
N ARG A 145 14.21 11.84 -5.58
CA ARG A 145 13.00 12.00 -4.74
C ARG A 145 12.68 10.70 -4.02
N ARG A 146 12.68 9.60 -4.77
CA ARG A 146 12.43 8.26 -4.21
C ARG A 146 13.49 7.87 -3.19
N TRP A 147 14.76 8.16 -3.47
CA TRP A 147 15.87 7.93 -2.54
C TRP A 147 15.72 8.79 -1.28
N TRP A 148 15.39 10.08 -1.41
CA TRP A 148 15.15 10.98 -0.28
C TRP A 148 14.03 10.47 0.63
N PHE A 149 12.88 10.08 0.06
CA PHE A 149 11.79 9.54 0.86
C PHE A 149 12.11 8.17 1.48
N LYS A 150 12.91 7.32 0.81
CA LYS A 150 13.43 6.08 1.40
C LYS A 150 14.38 6.37 2.55
N ALA A 151 15.35 7.26 2.37
CA ALA A 151 16.29 7.68 3.42
C ALA A 151 15.54 8.27 4.61
N ARG A 152 14.54 9.12 4.35
CA ARG A 152 13.69 9.68 5.40
C ARG A 152 12.82 8.63 6.09
N LEU A 153 12.32 7.63 5.38
CA LEU A 153 11.60 6.51 6.00
C LEU A 153 12.53 5.69 6.91
N VAL A 154 13.77 5.43 6.48
CA VAL A 154 14.79 4.75 7.30
C VAL A 154 15.11 5.57 8.54
N TRP A 155 15.37 6.88 8.38
CA TRP A 155 15.61 7.80 9.50
C TRP A 155 14.44 7.85 10.48
N ASP A 156 13.22 8.03 9.98
CA ASP A 156 12.01 8.10 10.81
C ASP A 156 11.68 6.76 11.49
N SER A 157 12.21 5.64 10.98
CA SER A 157 12.09 4.31 11.59
C SER A 157 13.26 3.99 12.51
N TRP A 158 14.35 4.75 12.46
CA TRP A 158 15.56 4.44 13.22
C TRP A 158 15.30 4.58 14.71
N GLY A 159 15.56 3.50 15.45
CA GLY A 159 15.37 3.44 16.90
C GLY A 159 13.90 3.40 17.30
N PHE A 160 12.97 3.39 16.34
CA PHE A 160 11.56 3.22 16.63
C PHE A 160 11.30 1.77 17.04
N LYS A 161 11.06 1.58 18.33
CA LYS A 161 10.51 0.35 18.90
C LYS A 161 9.03 0.59 19.18
N ASP A 162 8.17 -0.07 18.42
CA ASP A 162 6.73 0.03 18.64
C ASP A 162 6.37 -0.67 19.96
N ARG A 163 6.16 0.12 21.01
CA ARG A 163 5.81 -0.38 22.35
C ARG A 163 4.37 -0.86 22.45
N SER A 164 3.53 -0.53 21.46
CA SER A 164 2.16 -1.03 21.41
C SER A 164 2.13 -2.53 21.11
N MET A 165 3.09 -3.02 20.33
CA MET A 165 3.14 -4.38 19.76
C MET A 165 3.68 -5.43 20.75
N ASP A 166 3.11 -6.64 20.68
CA ASP A 166 3.73 -7.86 21.21
C ASP A 166 4.55 -8.53 20.10
N SER A 167 5.87 -8.61 20.31
CA SER A 167 6.79 -9.21 19.33
C SER A 167 6.53 -10.70 19.08
N ARG A 168 5.98 -11.44 20.06
CA ARG A 168 5.64 -12.86 19.89
C ARG A 168 4.42 -13.02 19.01
N ALA A 169 3.35 -12.28 19.29
CA ALA A 169 2.13 -12.25 18.49
C ALA A 169 2.42 -11.86 17.04
N VAL A 170 3.29 -10.87 16.84
CA VAL A 170 3.72 -10.42 15.51
C VAL A 170 4.59 -11.46 14.82
N GLY A 171 5.51 -12.10 15.53
CA GLY A 171 6.32 -13.20 14.98
C GLY A 171 5.47 -14.38 14.53
N PHE A 172 4.41 -14.71 15.28
CA PHE A 172 3.43 -15.71 14.90
C PHE A 172 2.68 -15.30 13.62
N LEU A 173 2.17 -14.07 13.57
CA LEU A 173 1.48 -13.54 12.39
C LEU A 173 2.36 -13.59 11.14
N MET A 174 3.65 -13.22 11.25
CA MET A 174 4.58 -13.18 10.12
C MET A 174 4.72 -14.51 9.38
N ARG A 175 4.39 -15.65 10.02
CA ARG A 175 4.33 -16.96 9.37
C ARG A 175 3.15 -17.13 8.40
N TYR A 176 2.14 -16.27 8.52
CA TYR A 176 0.89 -16.28 7.76
C TYR A 176 0.68 -14.98 6.96
N VAL A 177 1.67 -14.09 6.87
CA VAL A 177 1.55 -12.80 6.17
C VAL A 177 1.61 -12.99 4.65
N ASN A 178 0.79 -12.22 3.93
CA ASN A 178 0.63 -12.22 2.48
C ASN A 178 0.20 -13.58 1.88
N PRO A 179 -0.86 -14.24 2.36
CA PRO A 179 -1.39 -15.44 1.72
C PRO A 179 -1.72 -15.23 0.24
N CYS A 180 -2.05 -14.00 -0.17
CA CYS A 180 -2.24 -13.64 -1.57
C CYS A 180 -1.01 -13.92 -2.46
N LYS A 181 0.22 -13.98 -1.93
CA LYS A 181 1.43 -14.31 -2.72
C LYS A 181 1.39 -15.68 -3.38
N LYS A 182 0.57 -16.61 -2.86
CA LYS A 182 0.37 -17.93 -3.51
C LYS A 182 -0.43 -17.81 -4.81
N PHE A 183 -1.25 -16.77 -4.93
CA PHE A 183 -2.20 -16.57 -6.02
C PHE A 183 -1.75 -15.49 -7.00
N ILE A 184 -1.06 -14.47 -6.51
CA ILE A 184 -0.70 -13.28 -7.29
C ILE A 184 0.74 -13.41 -7.77
N LYS A 185 0.94 -13.22 -9.07
CA LYS A 185 2.26 -12.89 -9.63
C LYS A 185 2.47 -11.39 -9.54
N GLU A 186 3.58 -10.99 -8.93
CA GLU A 186 3.90 -9.58 -8.71
C GLU A 186 3.95 -8.83 -10.05
N GLY A 187 3.21 -7.72 -10.13
CA GLY A 187 3.14 -6.90 -11.35
C GLY A 187 2.20 -7.42 -12.44
N GLU A 188 1.44 -8.50 -12.21
CA GLU A 188 0.45 -8.99 -13.19
C GLU A 188 -0.99 -8.64 -12.83
N GLU A 189 -1.34 -8.59 -11.55
CA GLU A 189 -2.72 -8.37 -11.09
C GLU A 189 -2.80 -7.23 -10.07
N TYR A 190 -4.01 -6.72 -9.87
CA TYR A 190 -4.26 -5.72 -8.85
C TYR A 190 -4.30 -6.36 -7.46
N TYR A 191 -3.69 -5.70 -6.47
CA TYR A 191 -3.71 -6.17 -5.09
C TYR A 191 -3.98 -5.03 -4.12
N VAL A 192 -5.11 -5.08 -3.42
CA VAL A 192 -5.47 -4.08 -2.41
C VAL A 192 -4.73 -4.39 -1.11
N GLN A 193 -3.82 -3.50 -0.74
CA GLN A 193 -2.96 -3.64 0.44
C GLN A 193 -3.59 -3.04 1.70
N SER A 194 -4.46 -2.03 1.55
CA SER A 194 -5.13 -1.39 2.67
C SER A 194 -6.32 -0.57 2.18
N LEU A 195 -7.47 -0.77 2.80
CA LEU A 195 -8.66 0.06 2.65
C LEU A 195 -9.14 0.41 4.06
N ALA A 196 -9.23 1.69 4.37
CA ALA A 196 -9.72 2.16 5.66
C ALA A 196 -10.62 3.38 5.51
N VAL A 197 -11.68 3.40 6.30
CA VAL A 197 -12.65 4.49 6.35
C VAL A 197 -12.74 4.97 7.79
N SER A 198 -12.72 6.29 7.97
CA SER A 198 -12.88 6.92 9.29
C SER A 198 -14.11 6.34 9.99
N PRO A 199 -14.04 5.98 11.28
CA PRO A 199 -15.16 5.38 12.01
C PRO A 199 -16.49 6.14 11.84
N ARG A 200 -16.45 7.47 11.80
CA ARG A 200 -17.65 8.34 11.63
C ARG A 200 -18.29 8.27 10.23
N MET A 201 -17.55 7.73 9.26
CA MET A 201 -17.92 7.65 7.84
C MET A 201 -18.10 6.22 7.34
N GLN A 202 -17.88 5.22 8.19
CA GLN A 202 -18.17 3.82 7.88
C GLN A 202 -19.66 3.64 7.58
N ARG A 203 -19.96 2.64 6.75
CA ARG A 203 -21.33 2.30 6.30
C ARG A 203 -22.09 3.41 5.56
N LYS A 204 -21.42 4.51 5.19
CA LYS A 204 -21.99 5.61 4.37
C LYS A 204 -21.62 5.54 2.89
N GLY A 205 -21.01 4.44 2.44
CA GLY A 205 -20.64 4.22 1.03
C GLY A 205 -19.22 4.65 0.64
N VAL A 206 -18.42 5.23 1.55
CA VAL A 206 -17.04 5.68 1.25
C VAL A 206 -16.15 4.54 0.74
N GLY A 207 -16.18 3.37 1.40
CA GLY A 207 -15.36 2.22 0.98
C GLY A 207 -15.75 1.71 -0.41
N LYS A 208 -17.05 1.69 -0.72
CA LYS A 208 -17.56 1.34 -2.06
C LYS A 208 -17.11 2.34 -3.11
N ALA A 209 -17.22 3.64 -2.81
CA ALA A 209 -16.78 4.71 -3.70
C ALA A 209 -15.28 4.63 -4.02
N LEU A 210 -14.43 4.29 -3.04
CA LEU A 210 -12.99 4.11 -3.24
C LEU A 210 -12.64 2.89 -4.11
N MET A 211 -13.44 1.83 -4.04
CA MET A 211 -13.16 0.57 -4.75
C MET A 211 -13.69 0.57 -6.19
N ILE A 212 -14.82 1.21 -6.48
CA ILE A 212 -15.47 1.16 -7.80
C ILE A 212 -14.50 1.52 -8.94
N PRO A 213 -13.77 2.65 -8.92
CA PRO A 213 -12.90 2.99 -10.04
C PRO A 213 -11.76 1.99 -10.26
N LEU A 214 -11.25 1.37 -9.20
CA LEU A 214 -10.26 0.31 -9.30
C LEU A 214 -10.84 -0.94 -9.99
N LEU A 215 -12.09 -1.31 -9.68
CA LEU A 215 -12.75 -2.44 -10.31
C LEU A 215 -13.11 -2.16 -11.77
N GLU A 216 -13.52 -0.93 -12.09
CA GLU A 216 -13.78 -0.50 -13.47
C GLU A 216 -12.50 -0.53 -14.33
N GLU A 217 -11.37 -0.09 -13.76
CA GLU A 217 -10.04 -0.22 -14.37
C GLU A 217 -9.70 -1.69 -14.64
N ALA A 218 -9.86 -2.55 -13.63
CA ALA A 218 -9.56 -3.96 -13.72
C ALA A 218 -10.47 -4.70 -14.73
N GLU A 219 -11.76 -4.33 -14.81
CA GLU A 219 -12.71 -4.84 -15.80
C GLU A 219 -12.23 -4.54 -17.22
N ARG A 220 -11.91 -3.28 -17.50
CA ARG A 220 -11.45 -2.86 -18.83
C ARG A 220 -10.15 -3.54 -19.26
N GLU A 221 -9.25 -3.81 -18.32
CA GLU A 221 -7.99 -4.50 -18.59
C GLU A 221 -8.12 -6.03 -18.59
N GLY A 222 -9.27 -6.57 -18.20
CA GLY A 222 -9.48 -8.00 -18.04
C GLY A 222 -8.58 -8.62 -16.96
N ARG A 223 -8.34 -7.89 -15.87
CA ARG A 223 -7.46 -8.33 -14.77
C ARG A 223 -8.23 -8.56 -13.48
N ARG A 224 -7.74 -9.50 -12.66
CA ARG A 224 -8.32 -9.78 -11.35
C ARG A 224 -7.85 -8.75 -10.32
N VAL A 225 -8.66 -8.59 -9.28
CA VAL A 225 -8.32 -7.81 -8.09
C VAL A 225 -8.33 -8.71 -6.88
N TRP A 226 -7.21 -8.78 -6.19
CA TRP A 226 -7.04 -9.59 -4.99
C TRP A 226 -6.96 -8.72 -3.74
N LEU A 227 -7.39 -9.29 -2.62
CA LEU A 227 -7.25 -8.67 -1.31
C LEU A 227 -7.33 -9.68 -0.17
N GLU A 228 -6.89 -9.20 0.98
CA GLU A 228 -7.01 -9.87 2.27
C GLU A 228 -8.10 -9.16 3.07
N ALA A 229 -9.27 -9.79 3.18
CA ALA A 229 -10.42 -9.23 3.85
C ALA A 229 -10.35 -9.51 5.35
N SER A 230 -10.48 -8.47 6.18
CA SER A 230 -10.80 -8.66 7.59
C SER A 230 -12.25 -9.15 7.75
N PRO A 231 -12.61 -9.77 8.88
CA PRO A 231 -13.99 -10.14 9.18
C PRO A 231 -14.98 -8.97 8.99
N HIS A 232 -14.59 -7.76 9.42
CA HIS A 232 -15.40 -6.56 9.28
C HIS A 232 -15.50 -6.05 7.81
N GLY A 233 -14.44 -6.25 7.02
CA GLY A 233 -14.38 -5.81 5.63
C GLY A 233 -15.07 -6.74 4.64
N GLU A 234 -15.22 -8.02 4.98
CA GLU A 234 -15.74 -9.06 4.09
C GLU A 234 -17.09 -8.69 3.45
N ALA A 235 -18.04 -8.16 4.25
CA ALA A 235 -19.36 -7.77 3.77
C ALA A 235 -19.31 -6.69 2.66
N LEU A 236 -18.38 -5.74 2.77
CA LEU A 236 -18.17 -4.73 1.73
C LEU A 236 -17.69 -5.39 0.43
N TYR A 237 -16.69 -6.27 0.51
CA TYR A 237 -16.13 -6.92 -0.66
C TYR A 237 -17.12 -7.85 -1.34
N ARG A 238 -17.91 -8.62 -0.58
CA ARG A 238 -19.02 -9.42 -1.13
C ARG A 238 -20.03 -8.56 -1.88
N SER A 239 -20.39 -7.39 -1.34
CA SER A 239 -21.30 -6.46 -2.01
C SER A 239 -20.75 -5.86 -3.32
N LEU A 240 -19.45 -5.97 -3.53
CA LEU A 240 -18.73 -5.56 -4.75
C LEU A 240 -18.50 -6.73 -5.72
N GLY A 241 -18.96 -7.94 -5.39
CA GLY A 241 -18.79 -9.13 -6.22
C GLY A 241 -17.49 -9.90 -5.99
N PHE A 242 -16.76 -9.64 -4.90
CA PHE A 242 -15.62 -10.47 -4.52
C PHE A 242 -16.08 -11.83 -4.00
N ILE A 243 -15.31 -12.86 -4.35
CA ILE A 243 -15.51 -14.26 -3.95
C ILE A 243 -14.40 -14.65 -2.98
N LEU A 244 -14.77 -15.33 -1.89
CA LEU A 244 -13.83 -15.87 -0.92
C LEU A 244 -13.15 -17.11 -1.52
N LYS A 245 -11.81 -17.11 -1.60
CA LYS A 245 -11.01 -18.24 -2.11
C LYS A 245 -10.40 -19.07 -0.99
N GLU A 246 -9.93 -18.43 0.08
CA GLU A 246 -9.31 -19.11 1.24
C GLU A 246 -9.69 -18.35 2.51
N LYS A 247 -10.15 -19.03 3.55
CA LYS A 247 -10.38 -18.41 4.87
C LYS A 247 -9.05 -18.23 5.59
N PHE A 248 -8.97 -17.25 6.50
CA PHE A 248 -7.86 -17.25 7.44
C PHE A 248 -8.00 -18.43 8.41
N GLU A 249 -7.16 -19.45 8.23
CA GLU A 249 -6.97 -20.52 9.21
C GLU A 249 -5.95 -20.10 10.26
N MET A 250 -6.15 -18.94 10.88
CA MET A 250 -5.34 -18.55 12.04
C MET A 250 -6.11 -18.97 13.29
N GLN A 251 -5.66 -20.05 13.93
CA GLN A 251 -6.07 -20.37 15.30
C GLN A 251 -5.43 -19.34 16.24
N MET A 252 -6.06 -18.18 16.36
CA MET A 252 -5.79 -17.24 17.44
C MET A 252 -6.95 -17.32 18.42
N GLU A 253 -6.68 -17.19 19.72
CA GLU A 253 -7.70 -17.09 20.76
C GLU A 253 -8.39 -15.71 20.71
N ILE A 254 -8.98 -15.38 19.56
CA ILE A 254 -9.75 -14.16 19.33
C ILE A 254 -11.18 -14.56 18.93
N GLU A 255 -12.15 -13.84 19.48
CA GLU A 255 -13.58 -14.08 19.24
C GLU A 255 -14.03 -13.67 17.81
N GLU A 256 -13.13 -13.07 17.02
CA GLU A 256 -13.39 -12.65 15.65
C GLU A 256 -13.21 -13.80 14.66
N THR A 257 -14.31 -14.38 14.19
CA THR A 257 -14.31 -15.37 13.11
C THR A 257 -14.63 -14.72 11.75
N GLY A 258 -13.89 -15.05 10.70
CA GLY A 258 -14.19 -14.64 9.32
C GLY A 258 -13.00 -14.03 8.59
N GLY A 259 -13.26 -13.46 7.40
CA GLY A 259 -12.22 -12.92 6.55
C GLY A 259 -11.40 -13.99 5.83
N GLY A 260 -10.48 -13.52 5.00
CA GLY A 260 -9.65 -14.39 4.17
C GLY A 260 -9.18 -13.74 2.88
N VAL A 261 -8.60 -14.57 2.02
CA VAL A 261 -8.21 -14.19 0.66
C VAL A 261 -9.47 -14.12 -0.20
N MET A 262 -9.71 -12.96 -0.78
CA MET A 262 -10.82 -12.75 -1.71
C MET A 262 -10.29 -12.27 -3.07
N VAL A 263 -11.01 -12.65 -4.12
CA VAL A 263 -10.74 -12.19 -5.48
C VAL A 263 -12.00 -11.63 -6.11
N TRP A 264 -11.83 -10.59 -6.90
CA TRP A 264 -12.80 -10.13 -7.87
C TRP A 264 -12.29 -10.44 -9.26
N GLU A 265 -13.16 -10.97 -10.10
CA GLU A 265 -12.86 -11.40 -11.47
C GLU A 265 -13.66 -10.52 -12.45
N PRO A 266 -13.13 -10.18 -13.63
CA PRO A 266 -13.86 -9.43 -14.65
C PRO A 266 -15.04 -10.25 -15.20
N SER A 267 -16.06 -9.60 -15.79
CA SER A 267 -17.31 -10.25 -16.19
C SER A 267 -17.10 -11.41 -17.15
N TRP A 268 -16.27 -11.23 -18.17
CA TRP A 268 -15.99 -12.27 -19.16
C TRP A 268 -15.36 -13.54 -18.58
N LEU A 269 -14.56 -13.42 -17.50
CA LEU A 269 -13.98 -14.57 -16.82
C LEU A 269 -15.03 -15.30 -15.96
N ARG A 270 -15.98 -14.56 -15.38
CA ARG A 270 -17.09 -15.15 -14.61
C ARG A 270 -18.05 -15.92 -15.49
N ASP A 271 -18.33 -15.40 -16.69
CA ASP A 271 -19.30 -15.97 -17.61
C ASP A 271 -18.74 -17.21 -18.33
N GLY A 272 -17.45 -17.21 -18.70
CA GLY A 272 -16.81 -18.38 -19.32
C GLY A 272 -16.66 -19.60 -18.39
N ILE A 273 -16.71 -19.41 -17.07
CA ILE A 273 -16.73 -20.53 -16.10
C ILE A 273 -18.14 -21.13 -16.01
N ARG A 274 -19.19 -20.31 -16.14
CA ARG A 274 -20.59 -20.78 -16.09
C ARG A 274 -20.97 -21.62 -17.30
N GLU A 275 -20.49 -21.26 -18.49
CA GLU A 275 -20.73 -22.07 -19.71
C GLU A 275 -20.00 -23.43 -19.67
N GLY A 276 -18.95 -23.57 -18.86
CA GLY A 276 -18.19 -24.83 -18.70
C GLY A 276 -18.73 -25.79 -17.62
N GLU A 277 -19.62 -25.33 -16.73
CA GLU A 277 -20.28 -26.18 -15.71
C GLU A 277 -21.66 -26.72 -16.17
N GLU A 278 -22.16 -26.29 -17.33
CA GLU A 278 -23.44 -26.76 -17.93
C GLU A 278 -23.27 -27.81 -19.04
N VAL A 279 -22.08 -28.44 -19.19
CA VAL A 279 -21.82 -29.50 -20.20
C VAL A 279 -21.57 -30.86 -19.57
#